data_AF-A0A838PSI0-F1
#
_entry.id   AF-A0A838PSI0-F1
#
_cell.length_a   1.000
_cell.length_b   1.000
_cell.length_c   1.000
_cell.angle_alpha   90.00
_cell.angle_beta   90.00
_cell.angle_gamma   90.00
#
_symmetry.space_group_name_H-M   'P 1'
#
loop_
_entity.id
_entity.type
_entity.pdbx_description
1 polymer ?
#
loop_
_entity_poly.entity_id
_entity_poly.type
_entity_poly.pdbx_seq_one_letter_code
_entity_poly.pdbx_strand_id
1 'polypeptide(L)' 'DEQALSGKAVGEVAVRCRQAGVGCHAIVGRNELSAFHARLLDLASVTEATTAAELEAAGRALAR' A
#
# COMPACT_ATOMS: atom_id res chain seq x y z
N ASP A 1 5.06 -0.74 -10.79
CA ASP A 1 6.30 -0.03 -11.11
C ASP A 1 6.49 1.23 -10.25
N GLU A 2 7.72 1.73 -10.17
CA GLU A 2 8.10 2.97 -9.45
C GLU A 2 7.33 4.21 -9.97
N GLN A 3 6.87 4.18 -11.22
CA GLN A 3 6.07 5.24 -11.85
C GLN A 3 4.64 5.32 -11.32
N ALA A 4 4.09 4.26 -10.70
CA ALA A 4 2.78 4.29 -10.07
C ALA A 4 2.74 5.17 -8.81
N LEU A 5 3.90 5.56 -8.27
CA LEU A 5 4.04 6.09 -6.92
C LEU A 5 4.64 7.48 -6.86
N SER A 6 5.53 7.83 -7.80
CA SER A 6 6.03 9.21 -7.93
C SER A 6 4.99 10.06 -8.67
N GLY A 7 4.07 10.69 -7.94
CA GLY A 7 3.15 11.71 -8.46
C GLY A 7 1.78 11.22 -8.97
N LYS A 8 1.40 9.96 -8.71
CA LYS A 8 0.07 9.42 -9.03
C LYS A 8 -0.75 9.16 -7.76
N ALA A 9 -2.04 8.83 -7.92
CA ALA A 9 -3.03 8.76 -6.85
C ALA A 9 -2.59 7.95 -5.60
N VAL A 10 -1.86 6.84 -5.77
CA VAL A 10 -1.42 5.99 -4.65
C VAL A 10 -0.39 6.70 -3.77
N GLY A 11 0.59 7.39 -4.38
CA GLY A 11 1.59 8.16 -3.64
C GLY A 11 0.97 9.32 -2.88
N GLU A 12 0.01 10.02 -3.49
CA GLU A 12 -0.73 11.11 -2.84
C GLU A 12 -1.57 10.61 -1.65
N VAL A 13 -2.22 9.45 -1.77
CA VAL A 13 -2.95 8.83 -0.65
C VAL A 13 -2.00 8.52 0.50
N ALA A 14 -0.83 7.92 0.22
CA ALA A 14 0.16 7.62 1.26
C ALA A 14 0.67 8.88 1.96
N VAL A 15 0.98 9.93 1.20
CA VAL A 15 1.38 11.24 1.75
C VAL A 15 0.30 11.84 2.64
N ARG A 16 -0.97 11.79 2.23
CA ARG A 16 -2.09 12.32 3.04
C ARG A 16 -2.32 11.51 4.31
N CYS A 17 -2.26 10.18 4.24
CA CYS A 17 -2.34 9.33 5.42
C CYS A 17 -1.25 9.69 6.44
N ARG A 18 0.00 9.85 5.96
CA ARG A 18 1.12 10.30 6.78
C ARG A 18 0.90 11.68 7.40
N GLN A 19 0.45 12.66 6.61
CA GLN A 19 0.14 14.00 7.10
C GLN A 19 -0.99 14.02 8.13
N ALA A 20 -1.96 13.11 8.00
CA ALA A 20 -3.06 12.92 8.95
C ALA A 20 -2.69 12.05 10.16
N GLY A 21 -1.48 11.46 10.20
CA GLY A 21 -1.04 10.59 11.27
C GLY A 21 -1.77 9.23 11.33
N VAL A 22 -2.30 8.75 10.21
CA VAL A 22 -2.99 7.45 10.11
C VAL A 22 -2.20 6.46 9.27
N GLY A 23 -2.27 5.17 9.62
CA GLY A 23 -1.59 4.11 8.87
C GLY A 23 -2.12 3.97 7.44
N CYS A 24 -1.22 3.86 6.47
CA CYS A 24 -1.55 3.58 5.07
C CYS A 24 -1.21 2.13 4.71
N HIS A 25 -2.19 1.36 4.26
CA HIS A 25 -2.01 -0.04 3.90
C HIS A 25 -2.32 -0.25 2.42
N ALA A 26 -1.44 -0.96 1.71
CA ALA A 26 -1.62 -1.25 0.30
C ALA A 26 -1.90 -2.75 0.08
N ILE A 27 -2.99 -3.07 -0.61
CA ILE A 27 -3.26 -4.41 -1.14
C ILE A 27 -3.15 -4.33 -2.67
N VAL A 28 -2.23 -5.08 -3.26
CA VAL A 28 -1.86 -4.97 -4.68
C VAL A 28 -1.82 -6.35 -5.35
N GLY A 29 -2.06 -6.42 -6.65
CA GLY A 29 -1.89 -7.68 -7.41
C GLY A 29 -0.43 -8.06 -7.64
N ARG A 30 0.49 -7.12 -7.48
CA ARG A 30 1.94 -7.33 -7.57
C ARG A 30 2.65 -6.18 -6.88
N ASN A 31 3.64 -6.50 -6.06
CA ASN A 31 4.48 -5.56 -5.35
C ASN A 31 5.87 -5.51 -5.98
N GLU A 32 6.06 -4.57 -6.89
CA GLU A 32 7.37 -4.30 -7.48
C GLU A 32 8.14 -3.23 -6.69
N LEU A 33 7.71 -2.92 -5.46
CA LEU A 33 8.41 -1.96 -4.62
C LEU A 33 9.67 -2.54 -4.03
N SER A 34 10.75 -1.80 -4.16
CA SER A 34 11.91 -2.00 -3.30
C SER A 34 11.56 -1.61 -1.87
N ALA A 35 12.25 -2.22 -0.90
CA ALA A 35 12.10 -1.89 0.51
C ALA A 35 12.37 -0.40 0.82
N PHE A 36 13.25 0.25 0.04
CA PHE A 36 13.51 1.68 0.14
C PHE A 36 12.27 2.51 -0.24
N HIS A 37 11.65 2.21 -1.38
CA HIS A 37 10.46 2.93 -1.84
C HIS A 37 9.25 2.72 -0.92
N ALA A 38 9.07 1.51 -0.38
CA ALA A 38 8.02 1.24 0.60
C ALA A 38 8.17 2.10 1.87
N ARG A 39 9.42 2.29 2.35
CA ARG A 39 9.72 3.18 3.49
C ARG A 39 9.57 4.65 3.15
N LEU A 40 9.97 5.07 1.96
CA LEU A 40 9.84 6.47 1.52
C LEU A 40 8.37 6.93 1.56
N LEU A 41 7.45 6.04 1.16
CA LEU A 41 6.01 6.27 1.15
C LEU A 41 5.35 6.15 2.52
N ASP A 42 6.06 5.64 3.53
CA ASP A 42 5.54 5.41 4.87
C ASP A 42 4.31 4.47 4.89
N LEU A 43 4.31 3.45 4.03
CA LEU A 43 3.28 2.41 4.04
C LEU A 43 3.46 1.52 5.27
N ALA A 44 2.41 1.37 6.07
CA ALA A 44 2.38 0.51 7.25
C ALA A 44 2.43 -0.99 6.87
N SER A 45 1.85 -1.35 5.72
CA SER A 45 2.02 -2.68 5.13
C SER A 45 1.76 -2.68 3.62
N VAL A 46 2.35 -3.65 2.93
CA VAL A 46 2.04 -4.00 1.53
C VAL A 46 1.72 -5.49 1.48
N THR A 47 0.55 -5.84 0.98
CA THR A 47 0.09 -7.22 0.84
C THR A 47 -0.18 -7.52 -0.63
N GLU A 48 0.41 -8.58 -1.16
CA GLU A 48 0.05 -9.08 -2.48
C GLU A 48 -1.19 -9.98 -2.39
N ALA A 49 -2.16 -9.74 -3.28
CA ALA A 49 -3.36 -10.54 -3.42
C ALA A 49 -3.81 -10.53 -4.88
N THR A 50 -3.86 -11.71 -5.49
CA THR A 50 -4.15 -11.93 -6.91
C THR A 50 -5.49 -12.61 -7.17
N THR A 51 -6.13 -13.13 -6.12
CA THR A 51 -7.45 -13.75 -6.17
C THR A 51 -8.45 -13.03 -5.27
N ALA A 52 -9.75 -13.19 -5.54
CA ALA A 52 -10.81 -12.62 -4.70
C ALA A 52 -10.71 -13.12 -3.24
N ALA A 53 -10.40 -14.40 -3.04
CA ALA A 53 -10.24 -14.99 -1.71
C ALA A 53 -9.06 -14.36 -0.94
N GLU A 54 -7.94 -14.08 -1.62
CA GLU A 54 -6.79 -13.39 -1.04
C GLU A 54 -7.11 -11.94 -0.69
N LEU A 55 -7.83 -11.23 -1.56
CA LEU A 55 -8.27 -9.85 -1.30
C LEU A 55 -9.16 -9.77 -0.07
N GLU A 56 -10.12 -10.70 0.07
CA GLU A 56 -10.98 -10.77 1.25
C GLU A 56 -10.20 -11.09 2.53
N ALA A 57 -9.25 -12.03 2.46
CA ALA A 57 -8.41 -12.39 3.60
C ALA A 57 -7.54 -11.20 4.05
N ALA A 58 -6.93 -10.51 3.09
CA ALA A 58 -6.14 -9.30 3.35
C ALA A 58 -7.01 -8.20 4.00
N GLY A 59 -8.21 -7.96 3.48
CA GLY A 59 -9.16 -7.02 4.08
C GLY A 59 -9.54 -7.37 5.52
N ARG A 60 -9.82 -8.66 5.80
CA ARG A 60 -10.10 -9.14 7.16
C ARG A 60 -8.91 -8.99 8.11
N ALA A 61 -7.68 -9.12 7.62
CA ALA A 61 -6.48 -8.93 8.43
C ALA A 61 -6.26 -7.46 8.81
N LEU A 62 -6.59 -6.51 7.92
CA LEU A 62 -6.48 -5.07 8.21
C LEU A 62 -7.53 -4.55 9.21
N ALA A 63 -8.67 -5.23 9.32
CA ALA A 63 -9.76 -4.84 10.23
C ALA A 63 -9.56 -5.27 11.69
N ARG A 64 -8.43 -5.93 12.02
CA ARG A 64 -8.09 -6.42 13.36
C ARG A 64 -7.10 -5.49 14.04
#